data_AF-A0A0F8GSG7-F1
#
_entry.id   AF-A0A0F8GSG7-F1
#
_cell.length_a   1.000
_cell.length_b   1.000
_cell.length_c   1.000
_cell.angle_alpha   90.00
_cell.angle_beta   90.00
_cell.angle_gamma   90.00
#
_symmetry.space_group_name_H-M   'P 1'
#
loop_
_entity.id
_entity.type
_entity.pdbx_description
1 polymer ?
#
loop_
_entity_poly.entity_id
_entity_poly.type
_entity_poly.pdbx_seq_one_letter_code
_entity_poly.pdbx_strand_id
1 'polypeptide(L)'
;MPLKKTIEEYIEEIKDIHDALKEYPDNKTLLRKRYNRLSSFADLVEITTFQSPEEKHPWLSEELGHNVRPMLTKKQIKIEQTADYQAYYQGPGFAGWFPFLVERKAEDLYSTLSNEESRSRFYDEISRFKADERFSEMYLIAECSYEDFLKYVPRFSGRDENGRPKRNKNHISVSVQTREATIAGLYIRGCSVIFAGSRSRAIKMYKDLLRQWILKNYDVMLGLNVEPYNDLKHLQEKKARLEAELKAVCGALGASA
;
A
#
# COMPACT_ATOMS: atom_id res chain seq x y z
N MET A 1 26.30 -9.05 -27.49
CA MET A 1 25.10 -8.52 -26.83
C MET A 1 25.52 -7.32 -26.00
N PRO A 2 24.82 -6.18 -26.03
CA PRO A 2 25.14 -5.07 -25.13
C PRO A 2 24.97 -5.53 -23.68
N LEU A 3 25.90 -5.13 -22.81
CA LEU A 3 25.83 -5.41 -21.37
C LEU A 3 24.55 -4.80 -20.80
N LYS A 4 23.78 -5.59 -20.05
CA LYS A 4 22.57 -5.11 -19.38
C LYS A 4 22.99 -4.21 -18.23
N LYS A 5 22.45 -2.99 -18.18
CA LYS A 5 22.77 -2.02 -17.13
C LYS A 5 22.38 -2.53 -15.74
N THR A 6 23.18 -2.19 -14.74
CA THR A 6 22.89 -2.48 -13.32
C THR A 6 21.89 -1.47 -12.75
N ILE A 7 21.35 -1.77 -11.57
CA ILE A 7 20.42 -0.86 -10.90
C ILE A 7 21.12 0.44 -10.47
N GLU A 8 22.39 0.36 -10.04
CA GLU A 8 23.22 1.50 -9.66
C GLU A 8 23.45 2.45 -10.84
N GLU A 9 23.73 1.91 -12.03
CA GLU A 9 23.87 2.72 -13.24
C GLU A 9 22.56 3.46 -13.58
N TYR A 10 21.40 2.83 -13.36
CA TYR A 10 20.12 3.52 -13.52
C TYR A 10 19.89 4.58 -12.44
N ILE A 11 20.28 4.33 -11.19
CA ILE A 11 20.16 5.31 -10.09
C ILE A 11 20.92 6.58 -10.43
N GLU A 12 22.17 6.48 -10.86
CA GLU A 12 22.98 7.65 -11.22
C GLU A 12 22.37 8.42 -12.40
N GLU A 13 21.93 7.73 -13.45
CA GLU A 13 21.24 8.40 -14.57
C GLU A 13 19.93 9.08 -14.15
N ILE A 14 19.19 8.49 -13.21
CA ILE A 14 17.95 9.07 -12.67
C ILE A 14 18.27 10.32 -11.85
N LYS A 15 19.33 10.33 -11.05
CA LYS A 15 19.80 11.50 -10.29
C LYS A 15 20.15 12.65 -11.22
N ASP A 16 21.00 12.41 -12.22
CA ASP A 16 21.40 13.41 -13.20
C ASP A 16 20.19 14.03 -13.92
N ILE A 17 19.23 13.20 -14.32
CA ILE A 17 18.02 13.67 -14.99
C ILE A 17 17.11 14.43 -14.01
N HIS A 18 16.99 13.98 -12.76
CA HIS A 18 16.18 14.64 -11.74
C HIS A 18 16.75 16.04 -11.45
N ASP A 19 18.06 16.19 -11.29
CA ASP A 19 18.68 17.49 -11.05
C ASP A 19 18.58 18.41 -12.27
N ALA A 20 18.77 17.90 -13.49
CA ALA A 20 18.55 18.69 -14.70
C ALA A 20 17.09 19.16 -14.83
N LEU A 21 16.11 18.38 -14.36
CA LEU A 21 14.70 18.77 -14.36
C LEU A 21 14.35 19.81 -13.29
N LYS A 22 15.19 20.04 -12.27
CA LYS A 22 15.02 21.19 -11.36
C LYS A 22 15.23 22.52 -12.10
N GLU A 23 16.17 22.56 -13.03
CA GLU A 23 16.43 23.73 -13.88
C GLU A 23 15.48 23.81 -15.09
N TYR A 24 15.14 22.66 -15.68
CA TYR A 24 14.32 22.59 -16.91
C TYR A 24 13.07 21.71 -16.73
N PRO A 25 12.11 22.11 -15.89
CA PRO A 25 10.99 21.25 -15.47
C PRO A 25 10.11 20.76 -16.63
N ASP A 26 9.91 21.60 -17.65
CA ASP A 26 9.03 21.30 -18.79
C ASP A 26 9.74 20.64 -19.99
N ASN A 27 11.01 20.26 -19.83
CA ASN A 27 11.78 19.66 -20.92
C ASN A 27 11.26 18.24 -21.25
N LYS A 28 10.45 18.16 -22.32
CA LYS A 28 9.83 16.91 -22.79
C LYS A 28 10.85 15.78 -23.07
N THR A 29 12.05 16.12 -23.54
CA THR A 29 13.09 15.12 -23.81
C THR A 29 13.61 14.52 -22.51
N LEU A 30 13.90 15.35 -21.50
CA LEU A 30 14.33 14.90 -20.18
C LEU A 30 13.22 14.12 -19.45
N LEU A 31 11.97 14.58 -19.51
CA LEU A 31 10.82 13.88 -18.92
C LEU A 31 10.64 12.48 -19.52
N ARG A 32 10.75 12.34 -20.85
CA ARG A 32 10.69 11.05 -21.53
C ARG A 32 11.89 10.16 -21.16
N LYS A 33 13.10 10.73 -21.12
CA LYS A 33 14.32 10.01 -20.71
C LYS A 33 14.16 9.49 -19.27
N ARG A 34 13.68 10.32 -18.36
CA ARG A 34 13.38 9.96 -16.96
C ARG A 34 12.43 8.77 -16.90
N TYR A 35 11.28 8.85 -17.56
CA TYR A 35 10.29 7.76 -17.54
C TYR A 35 10.88 6.43 -18.03
N ASN A 36 11.65 6.47 -19.13
CA ASN A 36 12.29 5.26 -19.65
C ASN A 36 13.30 4.66 -18.66
N ARG A 37 14.09 5.50 -17.98
CA ARG A 37 15.04 5.04 -16.95
C ARG A 37 14.35 4.50 -15.71
N LEU A 38 13.31 5.18 -15.24
CA LEU A 38 12.49 4.73 -14.13
C LEU A 38 11.81 3.39 -14.43
N SER A 39 11.31 3.20 -15.66
CA SER A 39 10.73 1.92 -16.07
C SER A 39 11.73 0.77 -15.98
N SER A 40 12.94 0.96 -16.50
CA SER A 40 13.99 -0.06 -16.41
C SER A 40 14.51 -0.26 -14.98
N PHE A 41 14.60 0.81 -14.20
CA PHE A 41 14.94 0.75 -12.77
C PHE A 41 13.91 -0.06 -11.98
N ALA A 42 12.61 0.19 -12.20
CA ALA A 42 11.53 -0.53 -11.51
C ALA A 42 11.53 -2.04 -11.80
N ASP A 43 12.03 -2.47 -12.97
CA ASP A 43 12.19 -3.88 -13.31
C ASP A 43 13.35 -4.56 -12.53
N LEU A 44 14.23 -3.77 -11.91
CA LEU A 44 15.40 -4.25 -11.17
C LEU A 44 15.26 -4.11 -9.65
N VAL A 45 14.27 -3.34 -9.17
CA VAL A 45 13.97 -3.23 -7.73
C VAL A 45 13.55 -4.60 -7.21
N GLU A 46 14.19 -5.06 -6.14
CA GLU A 46 13.81 -6.31 -5.52
C GLU A 46 12.56 -6.08 -4.65
N ILE A 47 11.53 -6.89 -4.90
CA ILE A 47 10.26 -6.84 -4.16
C ILE A 47 10.08 -8.17 -3.44
N THR A 48 9.73 -8.10 -2.15
CA THR A 48 9.23 -9.22 -1.38
C THR A 48 7.79 -8.92 -0.94
N THR A 49 6.84 -9.76 -1.33
CA THR A 49 5.48 -9.73 -0.81
C THR A 49 5.38 -10.65 0.40
N PHE A 50 4.89 -10.11 1.50
CA PHE A 50 4.53 -10.86 2.69
C PHE A 50 3.05 -11.19 2.66
N GLN A 51 2.72 -12.46 2.80
CA GLN A 51 1.37 -13.00 2.70
C GLN A 51 0.88 -13.52 4.05
N SER A 52 -0.37 -13.24 4.41
CA SER A 52 -1.03 -13.82 5.58
C SER A 52 -1.03 -15.36 5.51
N PRO A 53 -0.59 -16.07 6.57
CA PRO A 53 -0.67 -17.53 6.63
C PRO A 53 -2.10 -18.09 6.64
N GLU A 54 -3.11 -17.25 6.92
CA GLU A 54 -4.52 -17.66 6.99
C GLU A 54 -5.21 -17.68 5.61
N GLU A 55 -4.59 -17.08 4.59
CA GLU A 55 -5.09 -17.10 3.22
C GLU A 55 -4.96 -18.51 2.62
N LYS A 56 -6.09 -19.12 2.28
CA LYS A 56 -6.18 -20.50 1.78
C LYS A 56 -5.83 -20.63 0.31
N HIS A 57 -6.04 -19.57 -0.47
CA HIS A 57 -5.83 -19.56 -1.93
C HIS A 57 -4.95 -18.39 -2.36
N PRO A 58 -3.72 -18.30 -1.83
CA PRO A 58 -2.89 -17.12 -2.00
C PRO A 58 -2.35 -16.95 -3.42
N TRP A 59 -1.96 -15.73 -3.78
CA TRP A 59 -1.15 -15.45 -4.96
C TRP A 59 0.27 -15.99 -4.76
N LEU A 60 0.76 -16.73 -5.75
CA LEU A 60 2.05 -17.40 -5.69
C LEU A 60 3.17 -16.52 -6.24
N SER A 61 4.41 -16.84 -5.85
CA SER A 61 5.62 -16.13 -6.35
C SER A 61 5.70 -16.14 -7.88
N GLU A 62 5.32 -17.23 -8.53
CA GLU A 62 5.32 -17.38 -9.98
C GLU A 62 4.27 -16.48 -10.65
N GLU A 63 3.13 -16.27 -10.00
CA GLU A 63 2.06 -15.39 -10.49
C GLU A 63 2.46 -13.92 -10.36
N LEU A 64 3.06 -13.56 -9.21
CA LEU A 64 3.50 -12.20 -8.92
C LEU A 64 4.76 -11.83 -9.70
N GLY A 65 5.66 -12.77 -9.93
CA GLY A 65 6.96 -12.54 -10.59
C GLY A 65 8.04 -12.02 -9.64
N HIS A 66 7.83 -12.16 -8.32
CA HIS A 66 8.77 -11.77 -7.28
C HIS A 66 8.56 -12.63 -6.03
N ASN A 67 9.44 -12.50 -5.04
CA ASN A 67 9.45 -13.38 -3.87
C ASN A 67 8.20 -13.20 -3.00
N VAL A 68 7.55 -14.31 -2.63
CA VAL A 68 6.50 -14.34 -1.59
C VAL A 68 7.03 -15.03 -0.33
N ARG A 69 6.78 -14.42 0.82
CA ARG A 69 7.12 -14.98 2.14
C ARG A 69 5.90 -14.92 3.06
N PRO A 70 5.75 -15.83 4.03
CA PRO A 70 4.71 -15.67 5.03
C PRO A 70 4.98 -14.42 5.89
N MET A 71 3.93 -13.69 6.27
CA MET A 71 4.01 -12.62 7.25
C MET A 71 4.47 -13.19 8.59
N LEU A 72 5.34 -12.45 9.29
CA LEU A 72 5.72 -12.77 10.65
C LEU A 72 4.53 -12.52 11.59
N THR A 73 4.34 -13.41 12.54
CA THR A 73 3.22 -13.36 13.49
C THR A 73 3.46 -12.30 14.56
N LYS A 74 2.39 -11.86 15.25
CA LYS A 74 2.47 -10.97 16.42
C LYS A 74 3.44 -11.49 17.49
N LYS A 75 3.54 -12.81 17.65
CA LYS A 75 4.49 -13.44 18.58
C LYS A 75 5.95 -13.19 18.20
N GLN A 76 6.24 -13.06 16.91
CA GLN A 76 7.60 -12.89 16.40
C GLN A 76 8.03 -11.42 16.38
N ILE A 77 7.15 -10.50 15.97
CA ILE A 77 7.53 -9.10 15.74
C ILE A 77 6.74 -8.08 16.56
N LYS A 78 5.86 -8.53 17.47
CA LYS A 78 4.98 -7.70 18.33
C LYS A 78 4.02 -6.77 17.58
N ILE A 79 3.94 -6.88 16.26
CA ILE A 79 3.03 -6.13 15.39
C ILE A 79 1.89 -7.06 14.96
N GLU A 80 0.66 -6.56 14.96
CA GLU A 80 -0.49 -7.32 14.46
C GLU A 80 -0.42 -7.48 12.94
N GLN A 81 -0.75 -8.68 12.47
CA GLN A 81 -0.95 -8.90 11.05
C GLN A 81 -2.23 -8.19 10.63
N THR A 82 -2.16 -7.49 9.51
CA THR A 82 -3.28 -6.76 8.92
C THR A 82 -3.26 -7.01 7.43
N ALA A 83 -4.43 -7.38 6.91
CA ALA A 83 -4.68 -7.74 5.53
C ALA A 83 -3.91 -8.97 5.02
N ASP A 84 -4.28 -9.41 3.81
CA ASP A 84 -3.70 -10.60 3.18
C ASP A 84 -2.30 -10.39 2.63
N TYR A 85 -1.96 -9.19 2.12
CA TYR A 85 -0.67 -8.90 1.49
C TYR A 85 -0.08 -7.55 1.92
N GLN A 86 1.22 -7.56 2.20
CA GLN A 86 2.07 -6.39 2.43
C GLN A 86 3.32 -6.53 1.55
N ALA A 87 3.94 -5.45 1.12
CA ALA A 87 5.14 -5.53 0.27
C ALA A 87 6.29 -4.69 0.81
N TYR A 88 7.51 -5.19 0.58
CA TYR A 88 8.76 -4.52 0.90
C TYR A 88 9.61 -4.44 -0.37
N TYR A 89 10.20 -3.28 -0.61
CA TYR A 89 11.15 -3.06 -1.70
C TYR A 89 12.56 -2.89 -1.14
N GLN A 90 13.56 -3.31 -1.91
CA GLN A 90 14.96 -3.07 -1.60
C GLN A 90 15.82 -2.94 -2.85
N GLY A 91 16.92 -2.21 -2.69
CA GLY A 91 18.00 -2.09 -3.66
C GLY A 91 19.23 -1.42 -3.04
N PRO A 92 20.26 -1.12 -3.85
CA PRO A 92 21.49 -0.52 -3.34
C PRO A 92 21.24 0.86 -2.73
N GLY A 93 21.42 0.97 -1.43
CA GLY A 93 21.27 2.22 -0.68
C GLY A 93 19.83 2.64 -0.38
N PHE A 94 18.83 1.81 -0.66
CA PHE A 94 17.43 2.09 -0.30
C PHE A 94 16.65 0.81 0.03
N ALA A 95 15.74 0.90 0.99
CA ALA A 95 14.76 -0.14 1.26
C ALA A 95 13.57 0.44 2.04
N GLY A 96 12.41 -0.22 1.98
CA GLY A 96 11.24 0.24 2.70
C GLY A 96 9.99 -0.59 2.43
N TRP A 97 8.95 -0.31 3.21
CA TRP A 97 7.62 -0.86 2.97
C TRP A 97 6.92 -0.03 1.89
N PHE A 98 6.19 -0.70 1.00
CA PHE A 98 5.17 0.00 0.23
C PHE A 98 4.13 0.55 1.20
N PRO A 99 3.63 1.78 1.01
CA PRO A 99 2.74 2.43 1.98
C PRO A 99 1.30 1.92 1.86
N PHE A 100 1.08 0.80 1.18
CA PHE A 100 -0.23 0.21 1.02
C PHE A 100 -0.23 -1.28 1.34
N LEU A 101 -1.35 -1.74 1.85
CA LEU A 101 -1.66 -3.16 2.05
C LEU A 101 -2.87 -3.58 1.22
N VAL A 102 -2.98 -4.88 0.97
CA VAL A 102 -4.02 -5.46 0.12
C VAL A 102 -4.78 -6.54 0.86
N GLU A 103 -6.08 -6.34 0.98
CA GLU A 103 -7.04 -7.39 1.29
C GLU A 103 -7.51 -8.03 -0.01
N ARG A 104 -7.38 -9.34 -0.14
CA ARG A 104 -7.89 -10.09 -1.30
C ARG A 104 -9.26 -10.65 -0.96
N LYS A 105 -10.20 -10.52 -1.89
CA LYS A 105 -11.48 -11.22 -1.80
C LYS A 105 -11.82 -11.90 -3.10
N ALA A 106 -12.26 -13.14 -3.01
CA ALA A 106 -12.69 -13.91 -4.16
C ALA A 106 -14.19 -14.19 -4.02
N GLU A 107 -14.58 -15.46 -3.98
CA GLU A 107 -15.98 -15.88 -3.82
C GLU A 107 -16.59 -15.44 -2.47
N ASP A 108 -15.75 -15.15 -1.48
CA ASP A 108 -16.13 -14.79 -0.12
C ASP A 108 -16.42 -13.29 0.07
N LEU A 109 -16.25 -12.46 -0.97
CA LEU A 109 -16.54 -11.03 -0.91
C LEU A 109 -17.98 -10.76 -0.46
N TYR A 110 -18.94 -11.49 -1.04
CA TYR A 110 -20.35 -11.31 -0.72
C TYR A 110 -20.63 -11.61 0.75
N SER A 111 -20.12 -12.74 1.27
CA SER A 111 -20.30 -13.09 2.68
C SER A 111 -19.59 -12.14 3.63
N THR A 112 -18.46 -11.56 3.20
CA THR A 112 -17.71 -10.57 3.99
C THR A 112 -18.49 -9.27 4.12
N LEU A 113 -19.07 -8.76 3.04
CA LEU A 113 -19.69 -7.43 3.02
C LEU A 113 -21.20 -7.42 3.30
N SER A 114 -21.89 -8.53 3.05
CA SER A 114 -23.36 -8.60 3.15
C SER A 114 -23.85 -9.06 4.52
N ASN A 115 -23.02 -9.77 5.28
CA ASN A 115 -23.30 -10.17 6.66
C ASN A 115 -22.77 -9.09 7.63
N GLU A 116 -23.60 -8.64 8.57
CA GLU A 116 -23.23 -7.57 9.50
C GLU A 116 -22.05 -7.94 10.41
N GLU A 117 -22.01 -9.17 10.92
CA GLU A 117 -20.92 -9.66 11.77
C GLU A 117 -19.61 -9.75 10.99
N SER A 118 -19.63 -10.38 9.81
CA SER A 118 -18.44 -10.47 8.93
C SER A 118 -17.94 -9.08 8.53
N ARG A 119 -18.86 -8.16 8.23
CA ARG A 119 -18.54 -6.79 7.85
C ARG A 119 -17.95 -6.01 9.01
N SER A 120 -18.46 -6.22 10.23
CA SER A 120 -17.88 -5.62 11.44
C SER A 120 -16.43 -6.07 11.63
N ARG A 121 -16.15 -7.37 11.47
CA ARG A 121 -14.77 -7.89 11.56
C ARG A 121 -13.85 -7.27 10.51
N PHE A 122 -14.36 -7.04 9.30
CA PHE A 122 -13.60 -6.33 8.27
C PHE A 122 -13.40 -4.84 8.61
N TYR A 123 -14.32 -4.19 9.31
CA TYR A 123 -14.12 -2.82 9.81
C TYR A 123 -13.07 -2.76 10.93
N ASP A 124 -12.98 -3.79 11.77
CA ASP A 124 -11.91 -3.90 12.76
C ASP A 124 -10.55 -4.04 12.07
N GLU A 125 -10.48 -4.75 10.95
CA GLU A 125 -9.27 -4.84 10.13
C GLU A 125 -8.85 -3.50 9.54
N ILE A 126 -9.79 -2.71 9.02
CA ILE A 126 -9.51 -1.32 8.59
C ILE A 126 -9.00 -0.48 9.77
N SER A 127 -9.51 -0.72 10.98
CA SER A 127 -9.07 -0.02 12.18
C SER A 127 -7.64 -0.41 12.58
N ARG A 128 -7.27 -1.70 12.46
CA ARG A 128 -5.88 -2.17 12.64
C ARG A 128 -4.94 -1.55 11.62
N PHE A 129 -5.35 -1.49 10.36
CA PHE A 129 -4.61 -0.81 9.30
C PHE A 129 -4.30 0.65 9.69
N LYS A 130 -5.30 1.40 10.13
CA LYS A 130 -5.13 2.81 10.52
C LYS A 130 -4.20 3.04 11.71
N ALA A 131 -3.99 2.01 12.52
CA ALA A 131 -3.06 2.06 13.65
C ALA A 131 -1.61 1.72 13.26
N ASP A 132 -1.38 1.22 12.04
CA ASP A 132 -0.04 0.84 11.56
C ASP A 132 0.59 1.97 10.73
N GLU A 133 1.51 2.70 11.35
CA GLU A 133 2.19 3.86 10.75
C GLU A 133 3.01 3.54 9.49
N ARG A 134 3.25 2.25 9.20
CA ARG A 134 3.95 1.82 7.97
C ARG A 134 3.09 2.03 6.72
N PHE A 135 1.77 2.08 6.87
CA PHE A 135 0.83 2.06 5.77
C PHE A 135 -0.10 3.28 5.82
N SER A 136 -0.28 3.94 4.67
CA SER A 136 -1.21 5.05 4.50
C SER A 136 -2.44 4.69 3.68
N GLU A 137 -2.42 3.54 2.99
CA GLU A 137 -3.46 3.12 2.07
C GLU A 137 -3.85 1.65 2.27
N MET A 138 -5.14 1.35 2.11
CA MET A 138 -5.66 -0.02 2.11
C MET A 138 -6.49 -0.26 0.86
N TYR A 139 -6.17 -1.31 0.12
CA TYR A 139 -6.92 -1.76 -1.04
C TYR A 139 -7.63 -3.08 -0.75
N LEU A 140 -8.91 -3.17 -1.05
CA LEU A 140 -9.59 -4.45 -1.22
C LEU A 140 -9.61 -4.77 -2.71
N ILE A 141 -8.89 -5.82 -3.13
CA ILE A 141 -8.90 -6.28 -4.52
C ILE A 141 -9.81 -7.51 -4.62
N ALA A 142 -10.93 -7.30 -5.31
CA ALA A 142 -11.94 -8.31 -5.56
C ALA A 142 -11.68 -9.05 -6.88
N GLU A 143 -11.63 -10.38 -6.83
CA GLU A 143 -11.48 -11.26 -8.01
C GLU A 143 -12.82 -11.52 -8.74
N CYS A 144 -13.69 -10.52 -8.78
CA CYS A 144 -14.95 -10.52 -9.52
C CYS A 144 -15.22 -9.13 -10.12
N SER A 145 -16.19 -9.04 -11.05
CA SER A 145 -16.62 -7.74 -11.56
C SER A 145 -17.56 -7.06 -10.56
N TYR A 146 -17.70 -5.74 -10.70
CA TYR A 146 -18.65 -4.98 -9.89
C TYR A 146 -20.08 -5.46 -10.13
N GLU A 147 -20.44 -5.71 -11.40
CA GLU A 147 -21.74 -6.23 -11.80
C GLU A 147 -22.00 -7.62 -11.22
N ASP A 148 -21.01 -8.51 -11.23
CA ASP A 148 -21.12 -9.85 -10.63
C ASP A 148 -21.39 -9.72 -9.13
N PHE A 149 -20.65 -8.85 -8.44
CA PHE A 149 -20.87 -8.60 -7.02
C PHE A 149 -22.27 -8.05 -6.74
N LEU A 150 -22.77 -7.10 -7.53
CA LEU A 150 -24.11 -6.53 -7.34
C LEU A 150 -25.24 -7.52 -7.63
N LYS A 151 -25.04 -8.40 -8.61
CA LYS A 151 -26.05 -9.39 -9.05
C LYS A 151 -25.93 -10.74 -8.34
N TYR A 152 -24.88 -10.95 -7.55
CA TYR A 152 -24.65 -12.23 -6.88
C TYR A 152 -25.83 -12.62 -5.99
N VAL A 153 -26.27 -13.86 -6.11
CA VAL A 153 -27.29 -14.45 -5.24
C VAL A 153 -26.69 -15.69 -4.59
N PRO A 154 -26.57 -15.73 -3.26
CA PRO A 154 -25.96 -16.88 -2.59
C PRO A 154 -26.83 -18.12 -2.79
N ARG A 155 -26.19 -19.27 -3.00
CA ARG A 155 -26.87 -20.56 -3.17
C ARG A 155 -27.68 -20.96 -1.92
N PHE A 156 -27.28 -20.46 -0.75
CA PHE A 156 -27.91 -20.73 0.54
C PHE A 156 -28.29 -19.41 1.23
N SER A 157 -29.44 -19.40 1.91
CA SER A 157 -30.00 -18.22 2.59
C SER A 157 -29.71 -18.20 4.10
N GLY A 158 -28.91 -19.15 4.59
CA GLY A 158 -28.59 -19.33 6.00
C GLY A 158 -28.60 -20.80 6.41
N ARG A 159 -28.82 -21.04 7.70
CA ARG A 159 -29.04 -22.38 8.27
C ARG A 159 -30.50 -22.54 8.71
N ASP A 160 -31.03 -23.75 8.69
CA ASP A 160 -32.33 -24.08 9.27
C ASP A 160 -32.23 -24.26 10.80
N GLU A 161 -33.36 -24.53 11.44
CA GLU A 161 -33.48 -24.76 12.90
C GLU A 161 -32.58 -25.90 13.42
N ASN A 162 -32.18 -26.82 12.53
CA ASN A 162 -31.29 -27.95 12.83
C ASN A 162 -29.84 -27.67 12.41
N GLY A 163 -29.51 -26.43 12.08
CA GLY A 163 -28.17 -25.99 11.67
C GLY A 163 -27.76 -26.41 10.25
N ARG A 164 -28.66 -26.95 9.41
CA ARG A 164 -28.33 -27.41 8.05
C ARG A 164 -28.41 -26.25 7.05
N PRO A 165 -27.56 -26.20 6.01
CA PRO A 165 -27.62 -25.13 5.00
C PRO A 165 -28.99 -25.08 4.28
N LYS A 166 -29.69 -23.95 4.43
CA LYS A 166 -31.00 -23.71 3.81
C LYS A 166 -30.82 -23.19 2.39
N ARG A 167 -31.20 -23.97 1.38
CA ARG A 167 -31.14 -23.54 -0.04
C ARG A 167 -31.91 -22.24 -0.25
N ASN A 168 -31.33 -21.33 -1.02
CA ASN A 168 -31.94 -20.06 -1.36
C ASN A 168 -32.91 -20.19 -2.55
N LYS A 169 -34.04 -20.86 -2.34
CA LYS A 169 -35.03 -21.13 -3.41
C LYS A 169 -35.67 -19.87 -3.97
N ASN A 170 -35.74 -18.80 -3.16
CA ASN A 170 -36.39 -17.55 -3.51
C ASN A 170 -35.40 -16.50 -4.04
N HIS A 171 -34.13 -16.88 -4.24
CA HIS A 171 -33.08 -15.97 -4.71
C HIS A 171 -32.95 -14.69 -3.86
N ILE A 172 -33.22 -14.79 -2.56
CA ILE A 172 -33.16 -13.66 -1.63
C ILE A 172 -31.70 -13.27 -1.42
N SER A 173 -31.39 -12.01 -1.60
CA SER A 173 -30.05 -11.48 -1.40
C SER A 173 -30.14 -10.04 -0.88
N VAL A 174 -29.03 -9.52 -0.35
CA VAL A 174 -28.97 -8.11 0.06
C VAL A 174 -29.23 -7.23 -1.17
N SER A 175 -30.03 -6.18 -1.00
CA SER A 175 -30.41 -5.29 -2.10
C SER A 175 -29.17 -4.68 -2.77
N VAL A 176 -29.28 -4.37 -4.06
CA VAL A 176 -28.21 -3.67 -4.83
C VAL A 176 -27.82 -2.37 -4.12
N GLN A 177 -28.80 -1.56 -3.73
CA GLN A 177 -28.59 -0.30 -3.01
C GLN A 177 -27.79 -0.49 -1.71
N THR A 178 -28.06 -1.55 -0.94
CA THR A 178 -27.31 -1.84 0.28
C THR A 178 -25.87 -2.26 -0.01
N ARG A 179 -25.63 -3.00 -1.10
CA ARG A 179 -24.27 -3.38 -1.54
C ARG A 179 -23.47 -2.15 -1.99
N GLU A 180 -24.09 -1.27 -2.77
CA GLU A 180 -23.50 0.00 -3.20
C GLU A 180 -23.17 0.89 -1.99
N ALA A 181 -24.11 1.02 -1.05
CA ALA A 181 -23.89 1.76 0.19
C ALA A 181 -22.74 1.17 1.03
N THR A 182 -22.59 -0.16 1.04
CA THR A 182 -21.49 -0.84 1.74
C THR A 182 -20.15 -0.50 1.10
N ILE A 183 -20.06 -0.53 -0.23
CA ILE A 183 -18.86 -0.15 -0.97
C ILE A 183 -18.51 1.32 -0.73
N ALA A 184 -19.48 2.23 -0.85
CA ALA A 184 -19.28 3.64 -0.54
C ALA A 184 -18.81 3.84 0.91
N GLY A 185 -19.35 3.07 1.83
CA GLY A 185 -18.93 3.05 3.24
C GLY A 185 -17.47 2.63 3.45
N LEU A 186 -16.93 1.76 2.59
CA LEU A 186 -15.50 1.38 2.60
C LEU A 186 -14.61 2.53 2.13
N TYR A 187 -14.99 3.19 1.03
CA TYR A 187 -14.26 4.36 0.53
C TYR A 187 -14.16 5.47 1.57
N ILE A 188 -15.27 5.81 2.24
CA ILE A 188 -15.28 6.82 3.31
C ILE A 188 -14.41 6.40 4.50
N ARG A 189 -14.27 5.09 4.74
CA ARG A 189 -13.40 4.56 5.79
C ARG A 189 -11.92 4.51 5.39
N GLY A 190 -11.56 4.88 4.17
CA GLY A 190 -10.18 4.84 3.68
C GLY A 190 -9.75 3.49 3.12
N CYS A 191 -10.69 2.63 2.71
CA CYS A 191 -10.43 1.38 2.01
C CYS A 191 -10.96 1.47 0.58
N SER A 192 -10.04 1.47 -0.39
CA SER A 192 -10.37 1.53 -1.81
C SER A 192 -10.71 0.14 -2.35
N VAL A 193 -11.86 0.00 -3.01
CA VAL A 193 -12.34 -1.30 -3.51
C VAL A 193 -12.13 -1.41 -5.01
N ILE A 194 -11.28 -2.35 -5.42
CA ILE A 194 -10.95 -2.59 -6.84
C ILE A 194 -11.60 -3.90 -7.29
N PHE A 195 -12.55 -3.81 -8.22
CA PHE A 195 -13.16 -4.97 -8.88
C PHE A 195 -12.34 -5.36 -10.11
N ALA A 196 -11.50 -6.38 -9.97
CA ALA A 196 -10.58 -6.78 -11.03
C ALA A 196 -11.22 -7.69 -12.09
N GLY A 197 -12.39 -8.29 -11.80
CA GLY A 197 -13.09 -9.19 -12.72
C GLY A 197 -12.61 -10.65 -12.65
N SER A 198 -11.31 -10.87 -12.42
CA SER A 198 -10.73 -12.22 -12.32
C SER A 198 -9.46 -12.21 -11.46
N ARG A 199 -9.03 -13.40 -11.01
CA ARG A 199 -7.75 -13.60 -10.33
C ARG A 199 -6.55 -13.07 -11.13
N SER A 200 -6.46 -13.41 -12.41
CA SER A 200 -5.34 -12.98 -13.26
C SER A 200 -5.26 -11.45 -13.40
N ARG A 201 -6.42 -10.78 -13.47
CA ARG A 201 -6.48 -9.31 -13.48
C ARG A 201 -6.18 -8.71 -12.11
N ALA A 202 -6.59 -9.36 -11.01
CA ALA A 202 -6.29 -8.92 -9.66
C ALA A 202 -4.78 -8.95 -9.39
N ILE A 203 -4.11 -10.04 -9.76
CA ILE A 203 -2.65 -10.19 -9.72
C ILE A 203 -1.97 -9.10 -10.55
N LYS A 204 -2.43 -8.89 -11.80
CA LYS A 204 -1.88 -7.83 -12.66
C LYS A 204 -2.05 -6.45 -12.03
N MET A 205 -3.22 -6.16 -11.47
CA MET A 205 -3.51 -4.89 -10.79
C MET A 205 -2.55 -4.67 -9.62
N TYR A 206 -2.35 -5.68 -8.78
CA TYR A 206 -1.41 -5.58 -7.66
C TYR A 206 0.03 -5.31 -8.13
N LYS A 207 0.49 -6.01 -9.18
CA LYS A 207 1.80 -5.74 -9.80
C LYS A 207 1.91 -4.33 -10.37
N ASP A 208 0.85 -3.85 -11.02
CA ASP A 208 0.80 -2.50 -11.58
C ASP A 208 0.81 -1.44 -10.46
N LEU A 209 0.13 -1.67 -9.33
CA LEU A 209 0.18 -0.78 -8.16
C LEU A 209 1.61 -0.64 -7.62
N LEU A 210 2.29 -1.77 -7.37
CA LEU A 210 3.68 -1.78 -6.91
C LEU A 210 4.59 -1.03 -7.89
N ARG A 211 4.47 -1.34 -9.19
CA ARG A 211 5.27 -0.70 -10.23
C ARG A 211 5.01 0.80 -10.30
N GLN A 212 3.76 1.22 -10.38
CA GLN A 212 3.41 2.64 -10.49
C GLN A 212 3.86 3.41 -9.26
N TRP A 213 3.78 2.80 -8.07
CA TRP A 213 4.29 3.43 -6.86
C TRP A 213 5.78 3.72 -6.95
N ILE A 214 6.61 2.76 -7.41
CA ILE A 214 8.05 2.98 -7.64
C ILE A 214 8.28 4.13 -8.63
N LEU A 215 7.57 4.14 -9.76
CA LEU A 215 7.75 5.16 -10.80
C LEU A 215 7.39 6.57 -10.31
N LYS A 216 6.44 6.68 -9.38
CA LYS A 216 5.92 7.95 -8.87
C LYS A 216 6.61 8.45 -7.61
N ASN A 217 7.26 7.56 -6.85
CA ASN A 217 7.90 7.89 -5.57
C ASN A 217 9.40 7.59 -5.55
N TYR A 218 10.02 7.48 -6.73
CA TYR A 218 11.44 7.17 -6.87
C TYR A 218 12.34 8.17 -6.15
N ASP A 219 11.94 9.44 -6.10
CA ASP A 219 12.62 10.55 -5.45
C ASP A 219 12.62 10.39 -3.92
N VAL A 220 11.52 9.94 -3.33
CA VAL A 220 11.43 9.55 -1.93
C VAL A 220 12.30 8.31 -1.67
N MET A 221 12.18 7.28 -2.51
CA MET A 221 12.96 6.04 -2.38
C MET A 221 14.47 6.29 -2.42
N LEU A 222 14.92 7.18 -3.31
CA LEU A 222 16.34 7.48 -3.53
C LEU A 222 16.83 8.71 -2.72
N GLY A 223 15.97 9.32 -1.90
CA GLY A 223 16.33 10.46 -1.05
C GLY A 223 16.68 11.75 -1.82
N LEU A 224 16.14 11.95 -3.04
CA LEU A 224 16.52 13.06 -3.93
C LEU A 224 15.88 14.39 -3.58
N ASN A 225 14.78 14.36 -2.82
CA ASN A 225 14.07 15.56 -2.33
C ASN A 225 14.47 15.95 -0.91
N VAL A 226 15.45 15.28 -0.31
CA VAL A 226 15.99 15.69 0.99
C VAL A 226 16.94 16.84 0.71
N GLU A 227 16.56 18.05 1.14
CA GLU A 227 17.49 19.20 1.17
C GLU A 227 18.81 18.74 1.80
N PRO A 228 19.97 19.01 1.17
CA PRO A 228 21.25 18.68 1.77
C PRO A 228 21.29 19.23 3.19
N TYR A 229 21.73 18.41 4.15
CA TYR A 229 21.87 18.87 5.53
C TYR A 229 22.73 20.14 5.54
N ASN A 230 22.10 21.26 5.89
CA ASN A 230 22.73 22.56 5.90
C ASN A 230 23.24 22.83 7.32
N ASP A 231 24.52 22.56 7.54
CA ASP A 231 25.22 22.78 8.81
C ASP A 231 24.94 24.17 9.39
N LEU A 232 24.97 25.20 8.54
CA LEU A 232 24.74 26.58 8.95
C LEU A 232 23.32 26.78 9.47
N LYS A 233 22.31 26.29 8.72
CA LYS A 233 20.90 26.39 9.11
C LYS A 233 20.64 25.63 10.41
N HIS A 234 21.17 24.41 10.54
CA HIS A 234 21.03 23.62 11.76
C HIS A 234 21.68 24.31 12.97
N LEU A 235 22.89 24.84 12.81
CA LEU A 235 23.58 25.57 13.88
C LEU A 235 22.87 26.88 14.24
N GLN A 236 22.28 27.58 13.29
CA GLN A 236 21.47 28.77 13.53
C GLN A 236 20.20 28.45 14.32
N GLU A 237 19.47 27.40 13.95
CA GLU A 237 18.28 26.93 14.68
C GLU A 237 18.64 26.47 16.10
N LYS A 238 19.75 25.74 16.25
CA LYS A 238 20.26 25.30 17.56
C LYS A 238 20.68 26.49 18.43
N LYS A 239 21.35 27.49 17.86
CA LYS A 239 21.73 28.73 18.56
C LYS A 239 20.49 29.47 19.05
N ALA A 240 19.50 29.69 18.18
CA ALA A 240 18.26 30.39 18.55
C ALA A 240 17.51 29.67 19.68
N ARG A 241 17.48 28.33 19.65
CA ARG A 241 16.89 27.52 20.73
C ARG A 241 17.64 27.71 22.05
N LEU A 242 18.97 27.64 22.04
CA LEU A 242 19.80 27.84 23.24
C LEU A 242 19.69 29.26 23.81
N GLU A 243 19.60 30.28 22.94
CA GLU A 243 19.37 31.67 23.37
C GLU A 243 17.99 31.84 24.01
N ALA A 244 16.96 31.18 23.46
CA ALA A 244 15.62 31.19 24.04
C ALA A 244 15.58 30.48 25.41
N GLU A 245 16.25 29.33 25.54
CA GLU A 245 16.40 28.60 26.80
C GLU A 245 17.16 29.43 27.83
N LEU A 246 18.29 30.04 27.45
CA LEU A 246 19.08 30.90 28.33
C LEU A 246 18.26 32.08 28.83
N LYS A 247 17.52 32.75 27.93
CA LYS A 247 16.64 33.86 28.29
C LYS A 247 15.54 33.44 29.26
N ALA A 248 14.96 32.25 29.06
CA ALA A 248 13.95 31.71 29.96
C ALA A 248 14.54 31.41 31.37
N VAL A 249 15.73 30.82 31.42
CA VAL A 249 16.45 30.54 32.68
C VAL A 249 16.82 31.82 33.40
N CYS A 250 17.41 32.79 32.71
CA CYS A 250 17.76 34.09 33.29
C CYS A 250 16.53 34.85 33.80
N GLY A 251 15.42 34.81 33.05
CA GLY A 251 14.14 35.34 33.50
C GLY A 251 13.61 34.67 34.78
N ALA A 252 13.75 33.35 34.91
CA ALA A 252 13.34 32.61 36.10
C ALA A 252 14.26 32.86 37.31
N LEU A 253 15.55 33.12 37.07
CA LEU A 253 16.55 33.37 38.11
C LEU A 253 16.68 34.85 38.50
N GLY A 254 15.98 35.76 37.82
CA GLY A 254 16.14 37.21 38.00
C GLY A 254 17.53 37.73 37.60
N ALA A 255 18.25 36.98 36.76
CA ALA A 255 19.56 37.34 36.23
C ALA A 255 19.40 37.97 34.84
N SER A 256 20.34 38.84 34.43
CA SER A 256 20.39 39.29 33.02
C SER A 256 20.93 38.16 32.14
N ALA A 257 20.25 37.92 31.01
CA ALA A 257 20.71 37.02 29.96
C ALA A 257 21.95 37.56 29.24
#